data_AF-A0A8T3R4T4-F1
#
_entry.id   AF-A0A8T3R4T4-F1
#
_cell.length_a   1.000
_cell.length_b   1.000
_cell.length_c   1.000
_cell.angle_alpha   90.00
_cell.angle_beta   90.00
_cell.angle_gamma   90.00
#
_symmetry.space_group_name_H-M   'P 1'
#
loop_
_entity.id
_entity.type
_entity.pdbx_description
1 polymer ?
#
loop_
_entity_poly.entity_id
_entity_poly.type
_entity_poly.pdbx_seq_one_letter_code
_entity_poly.pdbx_strand_id
1 'polypeptide(L)'
;MVDQPLPADQPIQPVCPWCSTPVAFDSPTCPSCNAILISDEMPDLPGVTAVDMAVMRREVKEPKSRSRLLSWISGEYSDETPSVVESDALAPPDANVQREILRLALEAEIANLQAEAQAIRSEAVAAGRIVDAPEPEVGTVSADEAIVVGDDPPGADGDARAPDAVADTVADAPVDERPTA
;
A
#
# COMPACT_ATOMS: atom_id res chain seq x y z
N MET A 1 36.19 -29.62 -2.50
CA MET A 1 37.51 -29.00 -2.78
C MET A 1 37.24 -27.99 -3.89
N VAL A 2 37.00 -26.72 -3.60
CA VAL A 2 37.88 -25.78 -2.90
C VAL A 2 37.04 -24.84 -2.02
N ASP A 3 37.25 -24.87 -0.71
CA ASP A 3 36.88 -23.77 0.18
C ASP A 3 37.87 -22.64 -0.09
N GLN A 4 37.41 -21.58 -0.73
CA GLN A 4 38.22 -20.39 -0.97
C GLN A 4 38.12 -19.51 0.28
N PRO A 5 39.20 -19.33 1.07
CA PRO A 5 39.15 -18.48 2.25
C PRO A 5 38.94 -17.03 1.81
N LEU A 6 37.82 -16.43 2.23
CA LEU A 6 37.55 -15.01 2.10
C LEU A 6 38.70 -14.23 2.78
N PRO A 7 39.39 -13.31 2.09
CA PRO A 7 40.46 -12.52 2.71
C PRO A 7 39.86 -11.60 3.76
N ALA A 8 40.05 -11.95 5.03
CA ALA A 8 39.50 -11.26 6.20
C ALA A 8 40.29 -10.00 6.60
N ASP A 9 40.89 -9.29 5.64
CA ASP A 9 41.85 -8.21 5.96
C ASP A 9 41.77 -7.04 4.96
N GLN A 10 40.55 -6.71 4.51
CA GLN A 10 40.33 -5.43 3.83
C GLN A 10 40.15 -4.33 4.88
N PRO A 11 40.95 -3.26 4.88
CA PRO A 11 40.66 -2.10 5.70
C PRO A 11 39.27 -1.60 5.30
N ILE A 12 38.36 -1.50 6.29
CA ILE A 12 37.01 -0.97 6.09
C ILE A 12 37.17 0.49 5.68
N GLN A 13 37.25 0.77 4.38
CA GLN A 13 37.31 2.14 3.88
C GLN A 13 35.94 2.78 4.10
N PRO A 14 35.88 4.03 4.59
CA PRO A 14 34.61 4.71 4.80
C PRO A 14 34.00 5.00 3.43
N VAL A 15 32.69 4.85 3.35
CA VAL A 15 31.92 5.03 2.12
C VAL A 15 31.14 6.34 2.21
N CYS A 16 31.14 7.13 1.14
CA CYS A 16 30.36 8.35 1.09
C CYS A 16 28.86 8.04 1.23
N PRO A 17 28.14 8.65 2.19
CA PRO A 17 26.71 8.39 2.38
C PRO A 17 25.82 8.90 1.25
N TRP A 18 26.37 9.73 0.35
CA TRP A 18 25.63 10.36 -0.74
C TRP A 18 25.77 9.64 -2.08
N CYS A 19 26.96 9.12 -2.40
CA CYS A 19 27.24 8.50 -3.69
C CYS A 19 27.80 7.07 -3.59
N SER A 20 27.96 6.54 -2.37
CA SER A 20 28.50 5.19 -2.11
C SER A 20 29.93 4.95 -2.63
N THR A 21 30.66 5.98 -3.04
CA THR A 21 32.07 5.88 -3.43
C THR A 21 32.95 5.77 -2.18
N PRO A 22 34.01 4.94 -2.17
CA PRO A 22 34.99 4.91 -1.08
C PRO A 22 35.69 6.26 -0.94
N VAL A 23 35.93 6.68 0.30
CA VAL A 23 36.53 7.98 0.64
C VAL A 23 37.67 7.78 1.64
N ALA A 24 38.60 8.74 1.72
CA ALA A 24 39.62 8.75 2.77
C ALA A 24 39.01 9.23 4.09
N PHE A 25 39.42 8.66 5.22
CA PHE A 25 38.85 8.96 6.54
C PHE A 25 38.86 10.45 6.93
N ASP A 26 39.85 11.22 6.46
CA ASP A 26 40.04 12.62 6.84
C ASP A 26 39.71 13.62 5.71
N SER A 27 39.08 13.19 4.60
CA SER A 27 38.73 14.14 3.55
C SER A 27 37.44 14.88 3.91
N PRO A 28 37.45 16.23 4.00
CA PRO A 28 36.26 17.00 4.36
C PRO A 28 35.18 16.97 3.27
N THR A 29 35.56 16.62 2.03
CA THR A 29 34.65 16.50 0.89
C THR A 29 34.87 15.20 0.12
N CYS A 30 33.80 14.64 -0.43
CA CYS A 30 33.89 13.46 -1.30
C CYS A 30 34.45 13.84 -2.68
N PRO A 31 35.49 13.17 -3.21
CA PRO A 31 36.05 13.50 -4.52
C PRO A 31 35.13 13.13 -5.71
N SER A 32 34.12 12.28 -5.48
CA SER A 32 33.23 11.80 -6.53
C SER A 32 31.98 12.65 -6.71
N CYS A 33 31.36 13.08 -5.61
CA CYS A 33 30.12 13.89 -5.66
C CYS A 33 30.27 15.28 -5.02
N ASN A 34 31.43 15.61 -4.48
CA ASN A 34 31.74 16.88 -3.82
C ASN A 34 30.88 17.19 -2.58
N ALA A 35 30.22 16.18 -1.99
CA ALA A 35 29.48 16.35 -0.75
C ALA A 35 30.42 16.63 0.43
N ILE A 36 30.02 17.53 1.33
CA ILE A 36 30.75 17.84 2.58
C ILE A 36 30.48 16.71 3.58
N LEU A 37 31.55 16.06 4.06
CA LEU A 37 31.50 14.90 4.96
C LEU A 37 31.82 15.27 6.41
N ILE A 38 32.64 16.31 6.60
CA ILE A 38 33.02 16.84 7.91
C ILE A 38 32.67 18.33 7.86
N SER A 39 31.71 18.74 8.70
CA SER A 39 31.35 20.14 8.91
C SER A 39 31.55 20.46 10.39
N ASP A 40 32.61 21.20 10.72
CA ASP A 40 32.91 21.59 12.10
C ASP A 40 32.00 22.73 12.61
N GLU A 41 31.30 23.40 11.70
CA GLU A 41 30.48 24.57 12.01
C GLU A 41 29.18 24.55 11.19
N MET A 42 28.06 24.57 11.89
CA MET A 42 26.74 24.76 11.28
C MET A 42 26.56 26.26 11.10
N PRO A 43 26.48 26.80 9.87
CA PRO A 43 26.28 28.23 9.68
C PRO A 43 24.95 28.64 10.31
N ASP A 44 24.95 29.76 11.04
CA ASP A 44 23.74 30.34 11.62
C ASP A 44 22.85 30.87 10.49
N LEU A 45 21.94 30.02 10.03
CA LEU A 45 21.03 30.33 8.93
C LEU A 45 19.80 31.07 9.49
N PRO A 46 19.54 32.32 9.07
CA PRO A 46 18.42 33.09 9.62
C PRO A 46 17.10 32.40 9.28
N GLY A 47 16.29 32.13 10.31
CA GLY A 47 15.00 31.43 10.18
C GLY A 47 15.06 29.92 10.46
N VAL A 48 16.23 29.35 10.74
CA VAL A 48 16.37 27.97 11.22
C VAL A 48 16.66 28.01 12.72
N THR A 49 15.99 27.15 13.49
CA THR A 49 16.32 27.00 14.93
C THR A 49 17.59 26.16 15.04
N ALA A 50 18.68 26.77 15.50
CA ALA A 50 19.93 26.05 15.73
C ALA A 50 19.71 24.98 16.82
N VAL A 51 20.02 23.73 16.50
CA VAL A 51 19.94 22.62 17.45
C VAL A 51 21.20 22.64 18.32
N ASP A 52 21.04 22.80 19.62
CA ASP A 52 22.16 22.73 20.56
C ASP A 52 22.72 21.30 20.62
N MET A 53 23.95 21.14 20.12
CA MET A 53 24.67 19.86 20.09
C MET A 53 24.95 19.32 21.50
N ALA A 54 24.97 20.16 22.53
CA ALA A 54 25.09 19.71 23.92
C ALA A 54 23.84 18.94 24.40
N VAL A 55 22.67 19.24 23.85
CA VAL A 55 21.43 18.50 24.13
C VAL A 55 21.42 17.14 23.42
N MET A 56 21.94 17.08 22.19
CA MET A 56 22.07 15.84 21.42
C MET A 56 23.08 14.84 22.00
N ARG A 57 24.19 15.33 22.58
CA ARG A 57 25.25 14.49 23.17
C ARG A 57 24.95 13.98 24.58
N ARG A 58 23.81 14.36 25.17
CA ARG A 58 23.45 13.89 26.50
C ARG A 58 23.15 12.40 26.40
N GLU A 59 24.12 11.57 26.81
CA GLU A 59 23.99 10.11 26.87
C GLU A 59 22.63 9.77 27.48
N VAL A 60 21.79 9.16 26.63
CA VAL A 60 20.45 8.72 27.02
C VAL A 60 20.66 7.59 28.02
N LYS A 61 20.74 7.95 29.30
CA LYS A 61 20.66 7.00 30.41
C LYS A 61 19.44 6.13 30.14
N GLU A 62 19.65 4.82 29.93
CA GLU A 62 18.61 3.87 29.54
C GLU A 62 17.33 4.16 30.33
N PRO A 63 16.30 4.67 29.65
CA PRO A 63 15.15 5.14 30.37
C PRO A 63 14.31 3.92 30.71
N LYS A 64 14.19 3.64 32.01
CA LYS A 64 13.25 2.65 32.54
C LYS A 64 11.87 2.87 31.87
N SER A 65 11.51 1.93 31.00
CA SER A 65 10.24 1.80 30.26
C SER A 65 9.44 3.09 30.17
N ARG A 66 9.75 3.94 29.18
CA ARG A 66 8.95 5.15 28.90
C ARG A 66 7.56 4.75 28.41
N SER A 67 6.57 5.60 28.70
CA SER A 67 5.17 5.36 28.34
C SER A 67 4.99 5.14 26.84
N ARG A 68 4.05 4.26 26.46
CA ARG A 68 3.74 3.88 25.06
C ARG A 68 3.52 5.08 24.12
N LEU A 69 3.01 6.19 24.64
CA LEU A 69 2.79 7.42 23.84
C LEU A 69 4.10 8.04 23.36
N LEU A 70 5.16 8.04 24.18
CA LEU A 70 6.45 8.60 23.76
C LEU A 70 7.18 7.67 22.79
N SER A 71 7.02 6.35 22.94
CA SER A 71 7.53 5.36 21.97
C SER A 71 6.81 5.48 20.61
N TRP A 72 5.50 5.76 20.61
CA TRP A 72 4.75 6.04 19.38
C TRP A 72 5.23 7.31 18.66
N ILE A 73 5.54 8.38 19.40
CA ILE A 73 6.07 9.63 18.83
C ILE A 73 7.52 9.49 18.36
N SER A 74 8.35 8.71 19.08
CA SER A 74 9.77 8.53 18.74
C SER A 74 10.02 7.49 17.66
N GLY A 75 9.01 6.73 17.24
CA GLY A 75 9.15 5.66 16.25
C GLY A 75 9.95 4.45 16.74
N GLU A 76 10.20 4.36 18.05
CA GLU A 76 10.83 3.19 18.67
C GLU A 76 9.72 2.16 18.93
N TYR A 77 9.42 1.35 17.92
CA TYR A 77 8.53 0.21 18.04
C TYR A 77 9.37 -0.97 18.54
N SER A 78 9.03 -1.53 19.70
CA SER A 78 9.61 -2.81 20.12
C SER A 78 9.33 -3.86 19.04
N ASP A 79 10.29 -4.73 18.72
CA ASP A 79 10.17 -5.88 17.81
C ASP A 79 9.26 -6.99 18.37
N GLU A 80 8.10 -6.63 18.93
CA GLU A 80 7.07 -7.57 19.35
C GLU A 80 6.31 -8.02 18.09
N THR A 81 6.31 -9.32 17.83
CA THR A 81 5.52 -9.91 16.75
C THR A 81 4.04 -9.59 17.00
N PRO A 82 3.32 -9.03 16.00
CA PRO A 82 1.95 -8.60 16.20
C PRO A 82 1.09 -9.79 16.64
N SER A 83 0.31 -9.55 17.68
CA SER A 83 -0.68 -10.49 18.19
C SER A 83 -1.76 -10.76 17.13
N VAL A 84 -2.50 -11.87 17.28
CA VAL A 84 -3.57 -12.25 16.34
C VAL A 84 -4.63 -11.14 16.15
N VAL A 85 -4.89 -10.36 17.20
CA VAL A 85 -5.82 -9.20 17.15
C VAL A 85 -5.24 -8.05 16.32
N GLU A 86 -3.92 -7.81 16.41
CA GLU A 86 -3.24 -6.80 15.60
C GLU A 86 -3.13 -7.23 14.14
N SER A 87 -3.02 -8.53 13.86
CA SER A 87 -3.04 -9.04 12.49
C SER A 87 -4.40 -8.90 11.81
N ASP A 88 -5.50 -8.99 12.56
CA ASP A 88 -6.86 -8.78 12.04
C ASP A 88 -7.13 -7.29 11.75
N ALA A 89 -6.58 -6.38 12.56
CA ALA A 89 -6.63 -4.95 12.29
C ALA A 89 -5.83 -4.52 11.04
N LEU A 90 -4.84 -5.32 10.64
CA LEU A 90 -4.04 -5.12 9.42
C LEU A 90 -4.59 -5.92 8.22
N ALA A 91 -5.64 -6.72 8.41
CA ALA A 91 -6.25 -7.46 7.34
C ALA A 91 -6.94 -6.51 6.34
N PRO A 92 -7.04 -6.89 5.05
CA PRO A 92 -7.82 -6.15 4.08
C PRO A 92 -9.27 -5.97 4.57
N PRO A 93 -9.92 -4.83 4.27
CA PRO A 93 -11.29 -4.58 4.71
C PRO A 93 -12.25 -5.62 4.12
N ASP A 94 -13.42 -5.82 4.74
CA ASP A 94 -14.43 -6.75 4.26
C ASP A 94 -14.83 -6.48 2.80
N ALA A 95 -15.22 -7.53 2.06
CA ALA A 95 -15.56 -7.45 0.65
C ALA A 95 -16.75 -6.52 0.36
N ASN A 96 -17.66 -6.31 1.32
CA ASN A 96 -18.72 -5.31 1.17
C ASN A 96 -18.15 -3.88 1.21
N VAL A 97 -17.27 -3.61 2.18
CA VAL A 97 -16.59 -2.32 2.31
C VAL A 97 -15.71 -2.04 1.08
N GLN A 98 -15.03 -3.06 0.54
CA GLN A 98 -14.25 -2.91 -0.70
C GLN A 98 -15.13 -2.50 -1.89
N ARG A 99 -16.34 -3.06 -2.01
CA ARG A 99 -17.29 -2.69 -3.07
C ARG A 99 -17.76 -1.24 -2.93
N GLU A 100 -18.02 -0.80 -1.71
CA GLU A 100 -18.40 0.60 -1.45
C GLU A 100 -17.24 1.56 -1.72
N ILE A 101 -16.01 1.21 -1.33
CA ILE A 101 -14.81 1.99 -1.66
C ILE A 101 -14.64 2.09 -3.17
N LEU A 102 -14.77 0.98 -3.89
CA LEU A 102 -14.66 0.96 -5.35
C LEU A 102 -15.76 1.82 -6.00
N ARG A 103 -16.99 1.74 -5.49
CA ARG A 103 -18.09 2.59 -5.92
C ARG A 103 -17.75 4.07 -5.75
N LEU A 104 -17.30 4.48 -4.56
CA LEU A 104 -16.93 5.87 -4.27
C LEU A 104 -15.75 6.34 -5.13
N ALA A 105 -14.77 5.48 -5.40
CA ALA A 105 -13.63 5.80 -6.26
C ALA A 105 -14.08 6.12 -7.70
N LEU A 106 -15.00 5.32 -8.25
CA LEU A 106 -15.56 5.57 -9.59
C LEU A 106 -16.42 6.84 -9.62
N GLU A 107 -17.23 7.09 -8.59
CA GLU A 107 -18.02 8.33 -8.49
C GLU A 107 -17.11 9.56 -8.46
N ALA A 108 -15.96 9.50 -7.76
CA ALA A 108 -14.98 10.57 -7.73
C ALA A 108 -14.28 10.78 -9.09
N GLU A 109 -13.94 9.69 -9.80
CA GLU A 109 -13.35 9.77 -11.14
C GLU A 109 -14.32 10.41 -12.15
N ILE A 110 -15.60 10.03 -12.10
CA ILE A 110 -16.65 10.64 -12.93
C ILE A 110 -16.75 12.14 -12.64
N ALA A 111 -16.77 12.54 -11.36
CA ALA A 111 -16.82 13.94 -10.98
C ALA A 111 -15.58 14.72 -11.48
N ASN A 112 -14.40 14.12 -11.41
CA ASN A 112 -13.17 14.74 -11.93
C ASN A 112 -13.25 14.95 -13.46
N LEU A 113 -13.63 13.91 -14.21
CA LEU A 113 -13.78 14.00 -15.67
C LEU A 113 -14.86 15.01 -16.09
N GLN A 114 -15.94 15.12 -15.33
CA GLN A 114 -16.98 16.13 -15.54
C GLN A 114 -16.44 17.54 -15.32
N ALA A 115 -15.66 17.75 -14.25
CA ALA A 115 -15.02 19.04 -13.97
C ALA A 115 -14.03 19.43 -15.08
N GLU A 116 -13.22 18.49 -15.58
CA GLU A 116 -12.32 18.71 -16.71
C GLU A 116 -13.09 19.07 -17.98
N ALA A 117 -14.18 18.37 -18.29
CA ALA A 117 -15.03 18.68 -19.44
C ALA A 117 -15.67 20.07 -19.31
N GLN A 118 -16.13 20.45 -18.11
CA GLN A 118 -16.66 21.78 -17.83
C GLN A 118 -15.56 22.85 -17.96
N ALA A 119 -14.34 22.58 -17.51
CA ALA A 119 -13.21 23.48 -17.65
C ALA A 119 -12.89 23.73 -19.14
N ILE A 120 -12.77 22.68 -19.95
CA ILE A 120 -12.52 22.80 -21.39
C ILE A 120 -13.65 23.59 -22.08
N ARG A 121 -14.91 23.32 -21.73
CA ARG A 121 -16.05 24.06 -22.31
C ARG A 121 -16.04 25.52 -21.90
N SER A 122 -15.85 25.83 -20.62
CA SER A 122 -15.80 27.21 -20.13
C SER A 122 -14.64 27.99 -20.76
N GLU A 123 -13.48 27.37 -20.96
CA GLU A 123 -12.36 27.97 -21.70
C GLU A 123 -12.73 28.23 -23.16
N ALA A 124 -13.40 27.28 -23.82
CA ALA A 124 -13.82 27.45 -25.21
C ALA A 124 -14.87 28.56 -25.39
N VAL A 125 -15.80 28.70 -24.44
CA VAL A 125 -16.77 29.81 -24.38
C VAL A 125 -16.05 31.13 -24.13
N ALA A 126 -15.12 31.18 -23.18
CA ALA A 126 -14.32 32.39 -22.90
C ALA A 126 -13.47 32.82 -24.11
N ALA A 127 -12.95 31.86 -24.87
CA ALA A 127 -12.21 32.09 -26.11
C ALA A 127 -13.11 32.41 -27.32
N GLY A 128 -14.43 32.45 -27.15
CA GLY A 128 -15.40 32.74 -28.21
C GLY A 128 -15.48 31.66 -29.31
N ARG A 129 -14.99 30.44 -29.05
CA ARG A 129 -14.96 29.34 -30.03
C ARG A 129 -16.26 28.54 -30.08
N ILE A 130 -17.13 28.64 -29.06
CA ILE A 130 -18.41 27.93 -28.99
C ILE A 130 -19.50 28.94 -28.61
N VAL A 131 -20.54 29.05 -29.44
CA VAL A 131 -21.80 29.74 -29.13
C VAL A 131 -22.78 28.67 -28.66
N ASP A 132 -23.04 28.64 -27.35
CA ASP A 132 -24.11 27.90 -26.67
C ASP A 132 -24.36 26.47 -27.21
N ALA A 133 -23.44 25.55 -26.91
CA ALA A 133 -23.65 24.13 -27.15
C ALA A 133 -24.44 23.53 -25.96
N PRO A 134 -25.52 22.76 -26.22
CA PRO A 134 -26.36 22.20 -25.16
C PRO A 134 -25.54 21.29 -24.23
N GLU A 135 -25.88 21.32 -22.93
CA GLU A 135 -25.30 20.43 -21.94
C GLU A 135 -25.44 18.97 -22.40
N PRO A 136 -24.45 18.10 -22.10
CA PRO A 136 -24.52 16.70 -22.47
C PRO A 136 -25.67 16.10 -21.66
N GLU A 137 -26.76 15.76 -22.34
CA GLU A 137 -27.81 14.98 -21.71
C GLU A 137 -27.20 13.67 -21.25
N VAL A 138 -27.15 13.49 -19.94
CA VAL A 138 -26.76 12.24 -19.30
C VAL A 138 -27.85 11.24 -19.67
N GLY A 139 -27.65 10.53 -20.78
CA GLY A 139 -28.64 9.61 -21.33
C GLY A 139 -29.06 8.62 -20.27
N THR A 140 -30.28 8.77 -19.78
CA THR A 140 -31.01 7.71 -19.09
C THR A 140 -31.28 6.64 -20.14
N VAL A 141 -30.35 5.70 -20.32
CA VAL A 141 -30.66 4.43 -20.99
C VAL A 141 -31.71 3.74 -20.12
N SER A 142 -32.96 3.86 -20.57
CA SER A 142 -34.10 3.17 -19.99
C SER A 142 -33.84 1.67 -20.05
N ALA A 143 -34.04 0.97 -18.93
CA ALA A 143 -33.87 -0.47 -18.80
C ALA A 143 -34.92 -1.31 -19.59
N ASP A 144 -35.69 -0.67 -20.48
CA ASP A 144 -36.79 -1.29 -21.24
C ASP A 144 -36.42 -1.73 -22.66
N GLU A 145 -35.13 -1.69 -23.05
CA GLU A 145 -34.66 -2.32 -24.29
C GLU A 145 -33.80 -3.56 -23.98
N ALA A 146 -34.39 -4.49 -23.20
CA ALA A 146 -33.95 -5.87 -23.19
C ALA A 146 -34.34 -6.52 -24.53
N ILE A 147 -33.36 -6.66 -25.42
CA ILE A 147 -33.48 -7.52 -26.60
C ILE A 147 -33.84 -8.93 -26.13
N VAL A 148 -35.02 -9.41 -26.53
CA VAL A 148 -35.40 -10.81 -26.47
C VAL A 148 -34.48 -11.58 -27.43
N VAL A 149 -33.38 -12.11 -26.90
CA VAL A 149 -32.60 -13.15 -27.57
C VAL A 149 -33.32 -14.46 -27.33
N GLY A 150 -33.76 -15.07 -28.42
CA GLY A 150 -34.61 -16.25 -28.45
C GLY A 150 -34.06 -17.44 -27.66
N ASP A 151 -35.01 -18.12 -27.04
CA ASP A 151 -34.93 -19.48 -26.54
C ASP A 151 -34.75 -20.43 -27.74
N ASP A 152 -33.58 -21.06 -27.86
CA ASP A 152 -33.40 -22.29 -28.66
C ASP A 152 -32.25 -23.12 -28.04
N PRO A 153 -32.56 -24.26 -27.38
CA PRO A 153 -31.54 -25.15 -26.83
C PRO A 153 -30.94 -26.04 -27.93
N PRO A 154 -29.62 -26.18 -28.05
CA PRO A 154 -29.06 -27.19 -28.93
C PRO A 154 -29.29 -28.57 -28.33
N GLY A 155 -30.14 -29.35 -29.00
CA GLY A 155 -30.20 -30.80 -28.85
C GLY A 155 -28.84 -31.42 -29.18
N ALA A 156 -28.33 -32.22 -28.25
CA ALA A 156 -27.20 -33.11 -28.48
C ALA A 156 -27.63 -34.51 -28.05
N ASP A 157 -28.26 -35.23 -28.96
CA ASP A 157 -28.32 -36.69 -28.92
C ASP A 157 -26.94 -37.22 -29.30
N GLY A 158 -26.35 -37.99 -28.39
CA GLY A 158 -25.01 -38.56 -28.55
C GLY A 158 -24.72 -39.61 -27.49
N ASP A 159 -25.32 -40.79 -27.66
CA ASP A 159 -25.07 -42.05 -26.97
C ASP A 159 -23.58 -42.31 -26.64
N ALA A 160 -23.27 -42.55 -25.36
CA ALA A 160 -22.19 -43.46 -24.94
C ALA A 160 -22.27 -43.83 -23.44
N ARG A 161 -23.01 -44.93 -23.18
CA ARG A 161 -22.61 -46.08 -22.36
C ARG A 161 -22.28 -45.89 -20.86
N ALA A 162 -23.18 -46.43 -20.03
CA ALA A 162 -22.98 -46.81 -18.63
C ALA A 162 -21.80 -47.79 -18.43
N PRO A 163 -21.22 -47.82 -17.22
CA PRO A 163 -21.45 -49.01 -16.40
C PRO A 163 -21.85 -48.74 -14.94
N ASP A 164 -22.71 -49.65 -14.49
CA ASP A 164 -23.07 -50.11 -13.15
C ASP A 164 -22.35 -49.57 -11.89
N ALA A 165 -23.21 -49.20 -10.93
CA ALA A 165 -23.26 -49.62 -9.52
C ALA A 165 -21.97 -49.75 -8.69
N VAL A 166 -21.92 -48.99 -7.60
CA VAL A 166 -22.07 -49.55 -6.24
C VAL A 166 -22.64 -48.49 -5.30
N ALA A 167 -23.74 -48.85 -4.65
CA ALA A 167 -24.25 -48.16 -3.47
C ALA A 167 -23.31 -48.44 -2.29
N ASP A 168 -23.07 -47.44 -1.45
CA ASP A 168 -22.83 -47.73 -0.04
C ASP A 168 -23.53 -46.69 0.84
N THR A 169 -24.41 -47.20 1.69
CA THR A 169 -25.26 -46.52 2.65
C THR A 169 -24.78 -46.93 4.04
N VAL A 170 -24.31 -46.00 4.86
CA VAL A 170 -24.27 -46.15 6.33
C VAL A 170 -24.39 -44.75 6.93
N ALA A 171 -25.60 -44.32 7.26
CA ALA A 171 -26.23 -44.41 8.58
C ALA A 171 -25.75 -43.30 9.55
N ASP A 172 -26.63 -42.32 9.70
CA ASP A 172 -26.59 -41.22 10.66
C ASP A 172 -27.26 -41.65 11.99
N ALA A 173 -26.76 -41.06 13.09
CA ALA A 173 -27.24 -41.09 14.48
C ALA A 173 -27.00 -42.39 15.32
N PRO A 174 -26.77 -42.30 16.67
CA PRO A 174 -27.37 -41.31 17.57
C PRO A 174 -26.50 -40.69 18.69
N VAL A 175 -26.98 -39.51 19.11
CA VAL A 175 -27.15 -38.97 20.49
C VAL A 175 -26.57 -39.81 21.64
N ASP A 176 -25.74 -39.15 22.47
CA ASP A 176 -25.65 -39.47 23.91
C ASP A 176 -25.61 -38.18 24.73
N GLU A 177 -26.77 -37.81 25.27
CA GLU A 177 -26.90 -36.90 26.41
C GLU A 177 -26.62 -37.68 27.69
N ARG A 178 -25.80 -37.15 28.60
CA ARG A 178 -26.02 -37.29 30.07
C ARG A 178 -25.03 -36.47 30.94
N PRO A 179 -25.34 -36.21 32.22
CA PRO A 179 -25.89 -34.93 32.67
C PRO A 179 -25.08 -34.28 33.81
N THR A 180 -25.58 -33.15 34.28
CA THR A 180 -25.17 -32.34 35.44
C THR A 180 -24.95 -33.09 36.76
N ALA A 181 -23.87 -32.71 37.46
CA ALA A 181 -23.82 -32.42 38.90
C ALA A 181 -22.64 -31.46 39.17
#